data_AF-A0A821JQ92-F1
#
_entry.id   AF-A0A821JQ92-F1
#
_cell.length_a   1.000
_cell.length_b   1.000
_cell.length_c   1.000
_cell.angle_alpha   90.00
_cell.angle_beta   90.00
_cell.angle_gamma   90.00
#
_symmetry.space_group_name_H-M   'P 1'
#
loop_
_entity.id
_entity.type
_entity.pdbx_description
1 polymer ?
#
loop_
_entity_poly.entity_id
_entity_poly.type
_entity_poly.pdbx_seq_one_letter_code
_entity_poly.pdbx_strand_id
1 'polypeptide(L)'
;MSIQCTGIGIDLGTPIQSFSVLRLGGRKFEDLKSNPNIDYYPFRIENCNGRPIIQVEYKKETKMITPEEILSKILVKMNEIAQVYIGRKVSQVVIGVLACFNYSQRRPISDAAFMAGLSVQRLIIGSTLAGAAFGFQNTFSKERNVLVFYMGGGTCNVSILTIENNGHCKTKSTAGNTELGGDDFDSRMIKYFIEEFQTKYNKNLSVDKCALRRLRTACESTKIK
;
A
#
# COMPACT_ATOMS: atom_id res chain seq x y z
N MET A 1 -17.26 4.44 -8.88
CA MET A 1 -16.18 4.02 -9.79
C MET A 1 -15.02 3.55 -8.92
N SER A 2 -15.06 2.28 -8.52
CA SER A 2 -14.11 1.67 -7.58
C SER A 2 -12.89 1.24 -8.38
N ILE A 3 -11.79 1.97 -8.30
CA ILE A 3 -10.53 1.56 -8.94
C ILE A 3 -9.99 0.38 -8.12
N GLN A 4 -10.27 -0.84 -8.57
CA GLN A 4 -9.57 -2.02 -8.08
C GLN A 4 -8.12 -1.94 -8.54
N CYS A 5 -7.20 -1.67 -7.61
CA CYS A 5 -5.75 -1.71 -7.81
C CYS A 5 -5.22 -3.15 -7.93
N THR A 6 -5.86 -4.02 -8.73
CA THR A 6 -5.46 -5.44 -8.89
C THR A 6 -4.59 -5.69 -10.12
N GLY A 7 -4.15 -4.66 -10.86
CA GLY A 7 -3.49 -4.89 -12.15
C GLY A 7 -2.53 -3.81 -12.63
N ILE A 8 -1.65 -3.25 -11.77
CA ILE A 8 -0.67 -2.24 -12.22
C ILE A 8 0.43 -2.84 -13.12
N GLY A 9 0.51 -4.17 -13.28
CA GLY A 9 1.26 -4.78 -14.38
C GLY A 9 2.71 -4.29 -14.50
N ILE A 10 3.40 -4.14 -13.37
CA ILE A 10 4.83 -3.85 -13.40
C ILE A 10 5.51 -5.17 -13.75
N ASP A 11 6.03 -5.28 -14.97
CA ASP A 11 6.80 -6.43 -15.42
C ASP A 11 8.15 -6.49 -14.68
N LEU A 12 8.12 -7.04 -13.47
CA LEU A 12 9.28 -7.35 -12.64
C LEU A 12 9.52 -8.86 -12.52
N GLY A 13 8.86 -9.70 -13.35
CA GLY A 13 8.94 -11.17 -13.28
C GLY A 13 8.24 -11.79 -12.06
N THR A 14 8.11 -11.04 -10.96
CA THR A 14 7.35 -11.37 -9.75
C THR A 14 6.13 -10.45 -9.66
N PRO A 15 4.93 -10.94 -9.32
CA PRO A 15 3.81 -10.06 -9.01
C PRO A 15 4.11 -9.32 -7.71
N ILE A 16 4.78 -8.18 -7.81
CA ILE A 16 4.77 -7.19 -6.74
C ILE A 16 3.39 -6.55 -6.83
N GLN A 17 2.40 -7.20 -6.22
CA GLN A 17 1.16 -6.51 -5.89
C GLN A 17 1.57 -5.22 -5.18
N SER A 18 1.00 -4.08 -5.57
CA SER A 18 1.39 -2.74 -5.09
C SER A 18 1.20 -2.55 -3.57
N PHE A 19 0.79 -3.59 -2.88
CA PHE A 19 0.61 -3.68 -1.44
C PHE A 19 1.90 -4.24 -0.79
N SER A 20 2.15 -3.86 0.45
CA SER A 20 3.40 -4.05 1.20
C SER A 20 4.60 -3.14 0.88
N VAL A 21 4.73 -2.49 -0.28
CA VAL A 21 5.91 -1.60 -0.53
C VAL A 21 5.91 -0.38 0.38
N LEU A 22 4.74 0.23 0.62
CA LEU A 22 4.60 1.34 1.57
C LEU A 22 4.89 0.93 3.02
N ARG A 23 4.84 -0.37 3.36
CA ARG A 23 5.27 -0.85 4.68
C ARG A 23 6.78 -0.74 4.86
N LEU A 24 7.56 -0.76 3.78
CA LEU A 24 9.02 -0.77 3.82
C LEU A 24 9.63 0.63 3.80
N GLY A 25 9.03 1.54 3.02
CA GLY A 25 9.55 2.89 2.81
C GLY A 25 9.79 3.63 4.13
N GLY A 26 11.02 4.14 4.31
CA GLY A 26 11.36 4.99 5.46
C GLY A 26 11.54 4.26 6.79
N ARG A 27 11.53 2.92 6.80
CA ARG A 27 11.79 2.08 7.97
C ARG A 27 13.20 1.49 7.95
N LYS A 28 13.66 1.03 9.13
CA LYS A 28 14.85 0.19 9.23
C LYS A 28 14.47 -1.26 9.00
N PHE A 29 15.42 -2.04 8.49
CA PHE A 29 15.21 -3.47 8.26
C PHE A 29 14.88 -4.24 9.55
N GLU A 30 15.49 -3.86 10.68
CA GLU A 30 15.24 -4.52 11.97
C GLU A 30 13.83 -4.29 12.50
N ASP A 31 13.23 -3.12 12.23
CA ASP A 31 11.83 -2.86 12.62
C ASP A 31 10.89 -3.86 11.91
N LEU A 32 11.18 -4.18 10.65
CA LEU A 32 10.39 -5.11 9.84
C LEU A 32 10.58 -6.57 10.24
N LYS A 33 11.78 -6.96 10.67
CA LYS A 33 12.07 -8.33 11.13
C LYS A 33 11.23 -8.75 12.34
N SER A 34 10.79 -7.79 13.14
CA SER A 34 9.88 -8.06 14.26
C SER A 34 8.48 -8.50 13.81
N ASN A 35 8.14 -8.29 12.53
CA ASN A 35 6.84 -8.65 12.00
C ASN A 35 6.78 -10.17 11.71
N PRO A 36 5.89 -10.93 12.38
CA PRO A 36 5.80 -12.38 12.19
C PRO A 36 5.28 -12.78 10.81
N ASN A 37 4.73 -11.83 10.04
CA ASN A 37 4.21 -12.07 8.71
C ASN A 37 5.24 -11.83 7.59
N ILE A 38 6.48 -11.41 7.92
CA ILE A 38 7.49 -11.03 6.92
C ILE A 38 7.81 -12.17 5.93
N ASP A 39 7.83 -13.42 6.42
CA ASP A 39 8.08 -14.62 5.61
C ASP A 39 6.91 -14.94 4.66
N TYR A 40 5.72 -14.42 4.97
CA TYR A 40 4.54 -14.49 4.12
C TYR A 40 4.40 -13.25 3.26
N TYR A 41 5.44 -12.44 3.02
CA TYR A 41 5.36 -11.44 1.96
C TYR A 41 5.58 -12.10 0.59
N PRO A 42 4.99 -11.57 -0.50
CA PRO A 42 5.11 -12.16 -1.83
C PRO A 42 6.50 -11.95 -2.46
N PHE A 43 7.41 -11.26 -1.77
CA PHE A 43 8.76 -10.94 -2.21
C PHE A 43 9.75 -11.08 -1.07
N ARG A 44 11.02 -11.29 -1.42
CA ARG A 44 12.11 -11.39 -0.46
C ARG A 44 12.62 -10.00 -0.10
N ILE A 45 12.86 -9.76 1.18
CA ILE A 45 13.42 -8.50 1.68
C ILE A 45 14.82 -8.79 2.21
N GLU A 46 15.79 -8.01 1.75
CA GLU A 46 17.18 -8.08 2.18
C GLU A 46 17.57 -6.83 2.97
N ASN A 47 18.58 -6.99 3.82
CA ASN A 47 19.18 -5.88 4.55
C ASN A 47 20.34 -5.30 3.74
N CYS A 48 20.23 -4.04 3.33
CA CYS A 48 21.35 -3.31 2.74
C CYS A 48 21.64 -2.06 3.59
N ASN A 49 22.73 -2.12 4.36
CA ASN A 49 23.16 -1.05 5.25
C ASN A 49 22.05 -0.56 6.20
N GLY A 50 21.29 -1.49 6.78
CA GLY A 50 20.18 -1.21 7.71
C GLY A 50 18.85 -0.86 7.05
N ARG A 51 18.79 -0.79 5.71
CA ARG A 51 17.55 -0.48 4.96
C ARG A 51 16.97 -1.74 4.31
N PRO A 52 15.64 -1.88 4.29
CA PRO A 52 14.99 -2.97 3.56
C PRO A 52 15.05 -2.73 2.06
N ILE A 53 15.57 -3.71 1.32
CA ILE A 53 15.56 -3.71 -0.15
C ILE A 53 14.82 -4.95 -0.64
N ILE A 54 14.02 -4.80 -1.68
CA ILE A 54 13.26 -5.91 -2.27
C ILE A 54 14.15 -6.63 -3.27
N GLN A 55 14.32 -7.94 -3.11
CA GLN A 55 14.98 -8.80 -4.07
C GLN A 55 13.93 -9.42 -5.01
N VAL A 56 14.14 -9.25 -6.32
CA VAL A 56 13.31 -9.89 -7.35
C VAL A 56 14.16 -10.63 -8.37
N GLU A 57 13.57 -11.65 -8.98
CA GLU A 57 14.14 -12.31 -10.17
C GLU A 57 13.50 -11.70 -11.42
N TYR A 58 14.31 -11.03 -12.23
CA TYR A 58 13.87 -10.45 -13.49
C TYR A 58 14.76 -10.92 -14.63
N LYS A 59 14.17 -11.53 -15.66
CA LYS A 59 14.90 -12.10 -16.81
C LYS A 59 16.05 -13.03 -16.40
N LYS A 60 15.82 -13.88 -15.38
CA LYS A 60 16.79 -14.80 -14.77
C LYS A 60 17.97 -14.13 -14.05
N GLU A 61 17.90 -12.82 -13.82
CA GLU A 61 18.87 -12.09 -13.00
C GLU A 61 18.23 -11.69 -11.66
N THR A 62 19.02 -11.82 -10.60
CA THR A 62 18.63 -11.26 -9.29
C THR A 62 18.83 -9.74 -9.35
N LYS A 63 17.77 -8.98 -9.06
CA LYS A 63 17.81 -7.52 -8.94
C LYS A 63 17.40 -7.08 -7.55
N MET A 64 18.11 -6.08 -7.05
CA MET A 64 17.84 -5.40 -5.79
C MET A 64 17.15 -4.08 -6.11
N ILE A 65 15.93 -3.90 -5.62
CA ILE A 65 15.09 -2.74 -5.95
C ILE A 65 14.62 -2.09 -4.65
N THR A 66 14.80 -0.78 -4.53
CA THR A 66 14.35 -0.06 -3.33
C THR A 66 12.82 0.13 -3.34
N PRO A 67 12.20 0.36 -2.17
CA PRO A 67 10.78 0.71 -2.11
C PRO A 67 10.42 1.93 -2.97
N GLU A 68 11.29 2.95 -3.00
CA GLU A 68 11.13 4.17 -3.79
C GLU A 68 11.11 3.88 -5.29
N GLU A 69 11.98 2.99 -5.78
CA GLU A 69 12.03 2.59 -7.19
C GLU A 69 10.74 1.90 -7.63
N ILE A 70 10.16 1.04 -6.78
CA ILE A 70 8.88 0.39 -7.08
C ILE A 70 7.74 1.40 -7.06
N LEU A 71 7.69 2.27 -6.04
CA LEU A 71 6.71 3.35 -5.97
C LEU A 71 6.81 4.27 -7.20
N SER A 72 8.02 4.57 -7.67
CA SER A 72 8.25 5.37 -8.88
C SER A 72 7.65 4.70 -10.10
N LYS A 73 7.88 3.39 -10.30
CA LYS A 73 7.27 2.63 -11.41
C LYS A 73 5.74 2.63 -11.34
N ILE A 74 5.16 2.53 -10.14
CA ILE A 74 3.71 2.67 -9.94
C ILE A 74 3.26 4.07 -10.39
N LEU A 75 3.95 5.13 -9.94
CA LEU A 75 3.60 6.52 -10.27
C LEU A 75 3.74 6.81 -11.77
N VAL A 76 4.78 6.29 -12.43
CA VAL A 76 4.91 6.36 -13.90
C VAL A 76 3.70 5.73 -14.56
N LYS A 77 3.30 4.53 -14.14
CA LYS A 77 2.14 3.85 -14.74
C LYS A 77 0.82 4.60 -14.51
N MET A 78 0.63 5.14 -13.30
CA MET A 78 -0.55 5.97 -13.00
C MET A 78 -0.56 7.26 -13.83
N ASN A 79 0.61 7.87 -14.04
CA ASN A 79 0.76 9.05 -14.86
C ASN A 79 0.46 8.77 -16.35
N GLU A 80 0.92 7.64 -16.89
CA GLU A 80 0.57 7.20 -18.26
C GLU A 80 -0.95 7.09 -18.43
N ILE A 81 -1.63 6.41 -17.49
CA ILE A 81 -3.09 6.25 -17.53
C ILE A 81 -3.78 7.61 -17.49
N ALA A 82 -3.33 8.52 -16.62
CA ALA A 82 -3.88 9.86 -16.51
C ALA A 82 -3.66 10.68 -17.80
N GLN A 83 -2.48 10.61 -18.41
CA GLN A 83 -2.16 11.33 -19.65
C GLN A 83 -3.00 10.83 -20.83
N VAL A 84 -3.20 9.51 -20.94
CA VAL A 84 -4.09 8.93 -21.96
C VAL A 84 -5.52 9.44 -21.78
N TYR A 85 -6.02 9.46 -20.55
CA TYR A 85 -7.38 9.94 -20.27
C TYR A 85 -7.55 11.45 -20.54
N ILE A 86 -6.59 12.28 -20.15
CA ILE A 86 -6.67 13.74 -20.27
C ILE A 86 -6.27 14.22 -21.68
N GLY A 87 -5.49 13.43 -22.43
CA GLY A 87 -5.00 13.78 -23.76
C GLY A 87 -3.85 14.79 -23.78
N ARG A 88 -3.15 14.99 -22.65
CA ARG A 88 -1.99 15.90 -22.54
C ARG A 88 -0.99 15.42 -21.50
N LYS A 89 0.23 15.95 -21.57
CA LYS A 89 1.29 15.68 -20.59
C LYS A 89 0.90 16.19 -19.20
N VAL A 90 1.14 15.36 -18.19
CA VAL A 90 0.95 15.68 -16.77
C VAL A 90 2.31 15.66 -16.09
N SER A 91 2.65 16.75 -15.40
CA SER A 91 3.94 16.94 -14.73
C SER A 91 3.82 17.37 -13.27
N GLN A 92 2.64 17.84 -12.84
CA GLN A 92 2.38 18.31 -11.48
C GLN A 92 1.33 17.43 -10.81
N VAL A 93 1.59 17.03 -9.58
CA VAL A 93 0.73 16.09 -8.85
C VAL A 93 0.52 16.50 -7.40
N VAL A 94 -0.60 16.08 -6.85
CA VAL A 94 -0.88 16.06 -5.42
C VAL A 94 -1.00 14.60 -5.03
N ILE A 95 -0.26 14.16 -4.00
CA ILE A 95 -0.24 12.75 -3.59
C ILE A 95 -0.85 12.61 -2.21
N GLY A 96 -1.80 11.69 -2.08
CA GLY A 96 -2.39 11.30 -0.80
C GLY A 96 -1.43 10.48 0.05
N VAL A 97 -1.28 10.83 1.32
CA VAL A 97 -0.50 10.09 2.32
C VAL A 97 -1.35 9.76 3.54
N LEU A 98 -0.92 8.77 4.32
CA LEU A 98 -1.60 8.39 5.55
C LEU A 98 -1.29 9.37 6.68
N ALA A 99 -2.29 9.65 7.50
CA ALA A 99 -2.16 10.57 8.63
C ALA A 99 -1.13 10.06 9.66
N CYS A 100 -1.09 8.75 9.87
CA CYS A 100 -0.16 8.08 10.78
C CYS A 100 1.30 7.97 10.26
N PHE A 101 1.59 8.35 9.01
CA PHE A 101 2.95 8.32 8.49
C PHE A 101 3.78 9.48 9.02
N ASN A 102 4.97 9.15 9.54
CA ASN A 102 5.97 10.12 9.98
C ASN A 102 6.74 10.72 8.79
N TYR A 103 7.69 11.62 9.09
CA TYR A 103 8.51 12.26 8.06
C TYR A 103 9.33 11.25 7.23
N SER A 104 9.93 10.24 7.88
CA SER A 104 10.77 9.26 7.18
C SER A 104 9.96 8.38 6.23
N GLN A 105 8.69 8.09 6.54
CA GLN A 105 7.79 7.31 5.68
C GLN A 105 7.18 8.13 4.54
N ARG A 106 7.04 9.45 4.69
CA ARG A 106 6.54 10.33 3.62
C ARG A 106 7.61 10.65 2.57
N ARG A 107 8.88 10.74 2.98
CA ARG A 107 9.99 11.07 2.09
C ARG A 107 10.13 10.12 0.89
N PRO A 108 10.09 8.78 1.04
CA PRO A 108 10.09 7.82 -0.06
C PRO A 108 9.03 8.08 -1.13
N ILE A 109 7.86 8.61 -0.76
CA ILE A 109 6.78 8.93 -1.69
C ILE A 109 7.15 10.14 -2.56
N SER A 110 7.75 11.17 -1.95
CA SER A 110 8.27 12.33 -2.69
C SER A 110 9.44 11.95 -3.59
N ASP A 111 10.37 11.14 -3.09
CA ASP A 111 11.53 10.67 -3.85
C ASP A 111 11.08 9.81 -5.05
N ALA A 112 10.12 8.91 -4.84
CA ALA A 112 9.50 8.14 -5.91
C ALA A 112 8.82 9.02 -6.98
N ALA A 113 8.13 10.09 -6.57
CA ALA A 113 7.51 11.02 -7.50
C ALA A 113 8.54 11.79 -8.33
N PHE A 114 9.64 12.24 -7.69
CA PHE A 114 10.75 12.86 -8.40
C PHE A 114 11.37 11.92 -9.44
N MET A 115 11.62 10.66 -9.06
CA MET A 115 12.12 9.62 -9.97
C MET A 115 11.16 9.32 -11.13
N ALA A 116 9.85 9.48 -10.91
CA ALA A 116 8.82 9.34 -11.94
C ALA A 116 8.70 10.58 -12.86
N GLY A 117 9.51 11.62 -12.65
CA GLY A 117 9.44 12.87 -13.40
C GLY A 117 8.25 13.76 -13.04
N LEU A 118 7.73 13.62 -11.81
CA LEU A 118 6.56 14.35 -11.31
C LEU A 118 6.96 15.38 -10.25
N SER A 119 6.42 16.59 -10.38
CA SER A 119 6.56 17.65 -9.39
C SER A 119 5.42 17.59 -8.37
N VAL A 120 5.74 17.16 -7.15
CA VAL A 120 4.78 17.09 -6.04
C VAL A 120 4.48 18.50 -5.53
N GLN A 121 3.27 18.99 -5.79
CA GLN A 121 2.80 20.29 -5.31
C GLN A 121 2.44 20.23 -3.83
N ARG A 122 1.89 19.11 -3.39
CA ARG A 122 1.51 18.89 -1.99
C ARG A 122 1.37 17.40 -1.69
N LEU A 123 1.81 17.01 -0.49
CA LEU A 123 1.37 15.77 0.15
C LEU A 123 0.15 16.10 1.00
N ILE A 124 -0.98 15.45 0.72
CA ILE A 124 -2.24 15.68 1.44
C ILE A 124 -2.62 14.45 2.25
N ILE A 125 -3.19 14.64 3.44
CA ILE A 125 -3.64 13.52 4.25
C ILE A 125 -4.92 12.95 3.64
N GLY A 126 -4.93 11.64 3.36
CA GLY A 126 -6.05 10.95 2.72
C GLY A 126 -7.37 11.08 3.50
N SER A 127 -7.34 11.03 4.84
CA SER A 127 -8.54 11.21 5.65
C SER A 127 -9.12 12.62 5.54
N THR A 128 -8.28 13.65 5.53
CA THR A 128 -8.73 15.04 5.30
C THR A 128 -9.32 15.21 3.91
N LEU A 129 -8.75 14.57 2.88
CA LEU A 129 -9.34 14.59 1.52
C LEU A 129 -10.71 13.90 1.49
N ALA A 130 -10.85 12.76 2.15
CA ALA A 130 -12.14 12.05 2.26
C ALA A 130 -13.19 12.91 2.99
N GLY A 131 -12.79 13.56 4.08
CA GLY A 131 -13.64 14.53 4.78
C GLY A 131 -14.05 15.69 3.89
N ALA A 132 -13.09 16.29 3.16
CA ALA A 132 -13.38 17.40 2.25
C ALA A 132 -14.36 16.99 1.15
N ALA A 133 -14.13 15.83 0.52
CA ALA A 133 -15.04 15.27 -0.48
C ALA A 133 -16.46 15.06 0.09
N PHE A 134 -16.56 14.51 1.30
CA PHE A 134 -17.84 14.35 1.99
C PHE A 134 -18.50 15.71 2.27
N GLY A 135 -17.73 16.72 2.67
CA GLY A 135 -18.23 18.07 2.93
C GLY A 135 -18.61 18.87 1.69
N PHE A 136 -18.06 18.55 0.51
CA PHE A 136 -18.50 19.14 -0.76
C PHE A 136 -19.78 18.51 -1.28
N GLN A 137 -20.02 17.23 -1.01
CA GLN A 137 -21.19 16.50 -1.47
C GLN A 137 -22.44 16.74 -0.61
N ASN A 138 -22.26 17.25 0.61
CA ASN A 138 -23.33 17.39 1.59
C ASN A 138 -23.40 18.82 2.11
N THR A 139 -24.61 19.34 2.29
CA THR A 139 -24.83 20.63 2.94
C THR A 139 -25.19 20.40 4.41
N PHE A 140 -24.53 21.09 5.32
CA PHE A 140 -24.80 21.00 6.75
C PHE A 140 -25.30 22.34 7.28
N SER A 141 -26.26 22.32 8.20
CA SER A 141 -26.68 23.53 8.90
C SER A 141 -25.70 23.97 9.99
N LYS A 142 -24.82 23.07 10.44
CA LYS A 142 -23.84 23.27 11.51
C LYS A 142 -22.61 22.39 11.28
N GLU A 143 -21.49 22.72 11.93
CA GLU A 143 -20.28 21.88 11.98
C GLU A 143 -20.63 20.45 12.44
N ARG A 144 -20.02 19.46 11.79
CA ARG A 144 -20.21 18.04 12.10
C ARG A 144 -18.89 17.39 12.45
N ASN A 145 -18.91 16.56 13.49
CA ASN A 145 -17.84 15.61 13.75
C ASN A 145 -18.03 14.39 12.85
N VAL A 146 -16.98 14.00 12.13
CA VAL A 146 -16.96 12.83 11.25
C VAL A 146 -15.79 11.94 11.59
N LEU A 147 -16.05 10.65 11.72
CA LEU A 147 -15.02 9.63 11.86
C LEU A 147 -14.74 9.03 10.49
N VAL A 148 -13.51 9.15 10.03
CA VAL A 148 -13.02 8.50 8.82
C VAL A 148 -12.25 7.26 9.23
N PHE A 149 -12.81 6.10 8.89
CA PHE A 149 -12.18 4.80 9.07
C PHE A 149 -11.59 4.33 7.73
N TYR A 150 -10.29 4.06 7.71
CA TYR A 150 -9.59 3.57 6.54
C TYR A 150 -8.89 2.25 6.88
N MET A 151 -9.28 1.17 6.19
CA MET A 151 -8.63 -0.13 6.24
C MET A 151 -8.11 -0.47 4.84
N GLY A 152 -6.82 -0.33 4.63
CA GLY A 152 -6.15 -0.70 3.37
C GLY A 152 -5.59 -2.12 3.40
N GLY A 153 -4.83 -2.50 2.36
CA GLY A 153 -4.07 -3.76 2.35
C GLY A 153 -2.95 -3.77 3.39
N GLY A 154 -2.23 -2.64 3.52
CA GLY A 154 -1.03 -2.56 4.35
C GLY A 154 -1.18 -1.84 5.70
N THR A 155 -2.23 -1.04 5.88
CA THR A 155 -2.32 -0.04 6.95
C THR A 155 -3.77 0.22 7.34
N CYS A 156 -3.99 0.50 8.62
CA CYS A 156 -5.28 0.89 9.19
C CYS A 156 -5.15 2.26 9.86
N ASN A 157 -6.10 3.16 9.62
CA ASN A 157 -6.09 4.50 10.20
C ASN A 157 -7.51 4.98 10.50
N VAL A 158 -7.67 5.62 11.65
CA VAL A 158 -8.89 6.27 12.09
C VAL A 158 -8.58 7.75 12.32
N SER A 159 -9.36 8.64 11.72
CA SER A 159 -9.24 10.08 11.96
C SER A 159 -10.60 10.64 12.37
N ILE A 160 -10.61 11.49 13.40
CA ILE A 160 -11.78 12.31 13.73
C ILE A 160 -11.55 13.69 13.12
N LEU A 161 -12.49 14.11 12.30
CA LEU A 161 -12.49 15.39 11.61
C LEU A 161 -13.68 16.22 12.08
N THR A 162 -13.54 17.54 12.04
CA THR A 162 -14.68 18.43 11.92
C THR A 162 -14.82 18.94 10.51
N ILE A 163 -16.07 18.98 10.04
CA ILE A 163 -16.44 19.37 8.69
C ILE A 163 -17.46 20.49 8.77
N GLU A 164 -17.20 21.56 8.03
CA GLU A 164 -18.08 22.70 7.84
C GLU A 164 -18.58 22.75 6.39
N ASN A 165 -19.49 23.68 6.09
CA ASN A 165 -19.91 23.92 4.71
C ASN A 165 -18.72 24.33 3.83
N ASN A 166 -18.84 24.06 2.53
CA ASN A 166 -17.82 24.34 1.51
C ASN A 166 -16.53 23.52 1.66
N GLY A 167 -16.62 22.34 2.30
CA GLY A 167 -15.52 21.38 2.35
C GLY A 167 -14.36 21.76 3.27
N HIS A 168 -14.52 22.78 4.13
CA HIS A 168 -13.52 23.07 5.15
C HIS A 168 -13.48 21.94 6.18
N CYS A 169 -12.31 21.31 6.32
CA CYS A 169 -12.11 20.14 7.17
C CYS A 169 -10.90 20.33 8.07
N LYS A 170 -11.09 20.09 9.37
CA LYS A 170 -10.04 20.13 10.37
C LYS A 170 -9.89 18.79 11.07
N THR A 171 -8.68 18.24 11.07
CA THR A 171 -8.36 17.03 11.83
C THR A 171 -8.32 17.34 13.32
N LYS A 172 -9.12 16.64 14.13
CA LYS A 172 -9.11 16.74 15.60
C LYS A 172 -8.15 15.73 16.21
N SER A 173 -8.21 14.48 15.75
CA SER A 173 -7.33 13.42 16.22
C SER A 173 -7.13 12.36 15.14
N THR A 174 -6.08 11.57 15.29
CA THR A 174 -5.79 10.44 14.42
C THR A 174 -5.11 9.35 15.23
N ALA A 175 -5.49 8.10 14.98
CA ALA A 175 -4.84 6.91 15.47
C ALA A 175 -4.77 5.87 14.34
N GLY A 176 -3.91 4.87 14.46
CA GLY A 176 -3.82 3.84 13.44
C GLY A 176 -2.69 2.86 13.68
N ASN A 177 -2.62 1.85 12.82
CA ASN A 177 -1.57 0.86 12.78
C ASN A 177 -1.01 0.79 11.35
N THR A 178 0.28 1.12 11.21
CA THR A 178 0.99 1.17 9.93
C THR A 178 1.43 -0.22 9.41
N GLU A 179 1.05 -1.28 10.11
CA GLU A 179 1.41 -2.67 9.84
C GLU A 179 0.20 -3.62 9.93
N LEU A 180 -1.02 -3.07 9.89
CA LEU A 180 -2.26 -3.85 9.92
C LEU A 180 -3.09 -3.56 8.68
N GLY A 181 -3.50 -4.58 7.95
CA GLY A 181 -4.46 -4.45 6.86
C GLY A 181 -4.84 -5.78 6.21
N GLY A 182 -5.38 -5.70 5.00
CA GLY A 182 -5.78 -6.85 4.20
C GLY A 182 -4.72 -7.94 4.04
N ASP A 183 -3.44 -7.58 4.01
CA ASP A 183 -2.32 -8.52 3.83
C ASP A 183 -2.15 -9.44 5.06
N ASP A 184 -2.50 -8.96 6.26
CA ASP A 184 -2.45 -9.76 7.48
C ASP A 184 -3.61 -10.74 7.56
N PHE A 185 -4.78 -10.36 7.02
CA PHE A 185 -5.91 -11.28 6.86
C PHE A 185 -5.57 -12.41 5.88
N ASP A 186 -4.93 -12.07 4.75
CA ASP A 186 -4.42 -13.06 3.80
C ASP A 186 -3.41 -14.00 4.46
N SER A 187 -2.44 -13.44 5.20
CA SER A 187 -1.44 -14.21 5.93
C SER A 187 -2.07 -15.18 6.94
N ARG A 188 -3.13 -14.75 7.64
CA ARG A 188 -3.84 -15.60 8.60
C ARG A 188 -4.57 -16.77 7.94
N MET A 189 -5.20 -16.55 6.78
CA MET A 189 -5.83 -17.63 5.99
C MET A 189 -4.80 -18.58 5.41
N ILE A 190 -3.70 -18.05 4.84
CA ILE A 190 -2.60 -18.86 4.31
C ILE A 190 -2.05 -19.80 5.38
N LYS A 191 -1.76 -19.27 6.58
CA LYS A 191 -1.28 -20.09 7.71
C LYS A 191 -2.26 -21.20 8.08
N TYR A 192 -3.55 -20.88 8.19
CA TYR A 192 -4.59 -21.87 8.48
C TYR A 192 -4.62 -22.99 7.43
N PHE A 193 -4.62 -22.65 6.13
CA PHE A 193 -4.68 -23.66 5.08
C PHE A 193 -3.39 -24.48 4.93
N ILE A 194 -2.22 -23.92 5.27
CA ILE A 194 -0.97 -24.69 5.34
C ILE A 194 -1.08 -25.76 6.45
N GLU A 195 -1.54 -25.38 7.65
CA GLU A 195 -1.72 -26.29 8.79
C GLU A 195 -2.77 -27.38 8.48
N GLU A 196 -3.89 -26.99 7.86
CA GLU A 196 -4.94 -27.93 7.45
C GLU A 196 -4.43 -28.92 6.38
N PHE A 197 -3.71 -28.43 5.37
CA PHE A 197 -3.15 -29.26 4.30
C PHE A 197 -2.10 -30.25 4.84
N GLN A 198 -1.24 -29.80 5.75
CA GLN A 198 -0.29 -30.67 6.45
C GLN A 198 -1.03 -31.76 7.25
N THR A 199 -2.09 -31.41 7.97
CA THR A 199 -2.86 -32.37 8.77
C THR A 199 -3.54 -33.42 7.89
N LYS A 200 -4.13 -32.99 6.75
CA LYS A 200 -4.92 -33.87 5.88
C LYS A 200 -4.08 -34.74 4.96
N TYR A 201 -2.93 -34.24 4.50
CA TYR A 201 -2.13 -34.90 3.45
C TYR A 201 -0.69 -35.21 3.88
N ASN A 202 -0.29 -34.87 5.11
CA ASN A 202 1.06 -35.01 5.64
C ASN A 202 2.15 -34.39 4.72
N LYS A 203 1.83 -33.26 4.08
CA LYS A 203 2.71 -32.55 3.17
C LYS A 203 2.77 -31.06 3.52
N ASN A 204 3.98 -30.52 3.59
CA ASN A 204 4.16 -29.11 3.91
C ASN A 204 4.14 -28.26 2.64
N LEU A 205 3.07 -27.48 2.45
CA LEU A 205 2.91 -26.63 1.28
C LEU A 205 3.84 -25.41 1.29
N SER A 206 4.36 -25.00 2.45
CA SER A 206 5.19 -23.78 2.55
C SER A 206 6.55 -23.89 1.85
N VAL A 207 7.03 -25.12 1.59
CA VAL A 207 8.31 -25.35 0.90
C VAL A 207 8.24 -25.11 -0.61
N ASP A 208 7.03 -25.13 -1.19
CA ASP A 208 6.82 -24.92 -2.62
C ASP A 208 6.32 -23.48 -2.87
N LYS A 209 7.22 -22.64 -3.39
CA LYS A 209 6.93 -21.23 -3.71
C LYS A 209 5.78 -21.07 -4.71
N CYS A 210 5.65 -21.97 -5.68
CA CYS A 210 4.58 -21.92 -6.67
C CYS A 210 3.23 -22.30 -6.03
N ALA A 211 3.20 -23.34 -5.21
CA ALA A 211 2.00 -23.72 -4.48
C ALA A 211 1.56 -22.62 -3.50
N LEU A 212 2.50 -22.03 -2.75
CA LEU A 212 2.23 -20.94 -1.82
C LEU A 212 1.67 -19.69 -2.53
N ARG A 213 2.19 -19.35 -3.71
CA ARG A 213 1.65 -18.25 -4.53
C ARG A 213 0.21 -18.52 -4.99
N ARG A 214 -0.09 -19.75 -5.41
CA ARG A 214 -1.45 -20.16 -5.80
C ARG A 214 -2.41 -20.09 -4.60
N LEU A 215 -1.97 -20.57 -3.44
CA LEU A 215 -2.75 -20.50 -2.20
C LEU A 215 -3.03 -19.05 -1.81
N ARG A 216 -2.03 -18.15 -1.87
CA ARG A 216 -2.22 -16.71 -1.60
C ARG A 216 -3.27 -16.10 -2.51
N THR A 217 -3.17 -16.34 -3.81
CA THR A 217 -4.14 -15.83 -4.80
C THR A 217 -5.56 -16.31 -4.48
N ALA A 218 -5.70 -17.58 -4.09
CA ALA A 218 -6.98 -18.14 -3.68
C ALA A 218 -7.50 -17.53 -2.37
N CYS A 219 -6.64 -17.31 -1.37
CA CYS A 219 -7.01 -16.66 -0.10
C CYS A 219 -7.48 -15.22 -0.34
N GLU A 220 -6.70 -14.43 -1.08
CA GLU A 220 -7.05 -13.05 -1.41
C GLU A 220 -8.38 -12.98 -2.18
N SER A 221 -8.55 -13.83 -3.19
CA SER A 221 -9.81 -13.90 -3.95
C SER A 221 -10.99 -14.35 -3.09
N THR A 222 -10.78 -15.19 -2.08
CA THR A 222 -11.84 -15.67 -1.18
C THR A 222 -12.23 -14.58 -0.18
N LYS A 223 -11.26 -13.84 0.35
CA LYS A 223 -11.49 -12.70 1.26
C LYS A 223 -12.40 -11.62 0.68
N ILE A 224 -12.29 -11.38 -0.63
CA ILE A 224 -13.01 -10.31 -1.33
C ILE A 224 -14.46 -10.72 -1.65
N LYS A 225 -14.74 -12.03 -1.71
CA LYS A 225 -16.08 -12.57 -1.97
C LYS A 225 -16.94 -12.53 -0.72
#